data_AF-A0A2V5V664-F1
#
_entry.id   AF-A0A2V5V664-F1
#
_cell.length_a   1.000
_cell.length_b   1.000
_cell.length_c   1.000
_cell.angle_alpha   90.00
_cell.angle_beta   90.00
_cell.angle_gamma   90.00
#
_symmetry.space_group_name_H-M   'P 1'
#
loop_
_entity.id
_entity.type
_entity.pdbx_description
1 polymer ?
#
loop_
_entity_poly.entity_id
_entity_poly.type
_entity_poly.pdbx_seq_one_letter_code
_entity_poly.pdbx_strand_id
1 'polypeptide(L)'
;MKLLKVRTARFSQVVEKCGAPQVYTLWRKPAADRHFQSQVKNNRVMTVQKSESGTDFGIAGFKERKGATYLVFPKSLKRFADKRIVGIDWALLSR
;
A
#
# COMPACT_ATOMS: atom_id res chain seq x y z
N MET A 1 19.55 -20.93 7.47
CA MET A 1 18.31 -20.36 6.91
C MET A 1 18.66 -19.45 5.74
N LYS A 2 18.21 -19.76 4.51
CA LYS A 2 18.38 -18.86 3.36
C LYS A 2 17.43 -17.68 3.55
N LEU A 3 17.95 -16.51 3.90
CA LEU A 3 17.18 -15.26 3.84
C LEU A 3 16.78 -15.06 2.38
N LEU A 4 15.54 -15.43 2.03
CA LEU A 4 14.94 -15.07 0.75
C LEU A 4 15.07 -13.55 0.62
N LYS A 5 15.88 -13.09 -0.33
CA LYS A 5 16.18 -11.69 -0.55
C LYS A 5 14.88 -10.98 -0.96
N VAL A 6 14.13 -10.49 0.02
CA VAL A 6 12.87 -9.78 -0.22
C VAL A 6 13.20 -8.56 -1.06
N ARG A 7 12.67 -8.50 -2.28
CA ARG A 7 12.86 -7.33 -3.15
C ARG A 7 12.17 -6.15 -2.49
N THR A 8 12.88 -5.06 -2.27
CA THR A 8 12.35 -3.85 -1.64
C THR A 8 12.23 -2.70 -2.64
N ALA A 9 11.34 -1.76 -2.36
CA ALA A 9 11.23 -0.48 -3.05
C ALA A 9 11.05 0.63 -2.00
N ARG A 10 11.58 1.83 -2.26
CA ARG A 10 11.35 2.98 -1.38
C ARG A 10 9.96 3.58 -1.65
N PHE A 11 9.26 4.02 -0.62
CA PHE A 11 7.95 4.66 -0.77
C PHE A 11 8.01 5.90 -1.70
N SER A 12 9.05 6.72 -1.58
CA SER A 12 9.28 7.87 -2.46
C SER A 12 9.31 7.51 -3.94
N GLN A 13 9.94 6.39 -4.30
CA GLN A 13 9.95 5.89 -5.69
C GLN A 13 8.55 5.46 -6.16
N VAL A 14 7.72 4.94 -5.26
CA VAL A 14 6.33 4.61 -5.58
C VAL A 14 5.54 5.90 -5.83
N VAL A 15 5.67 6.89 -4.95
CA VAL A 15 5.01 8.20 -5.09
C VAL A 15 5.42 8.88 -6.39
N GLU A 16 6.71 8.86 -6.73
CA GLU A 16 7.23 9.45 -7.97
C GLU A 16 6.62 8.79 -9.23
N LYS A 17 6.51 7.46 -9.24
CA LYS A 17 6.02 6.73 -10.44
C LYS A 17 4.49 6.61 -10.49
N CYS A 18 3.83 6.51 -9.35
CA CYS A 18 2.41 6.21 -9.23
C CYS A 18 1.55 7.39 -8.75
N GLY A 19 2.18 8.51 -8.37
CA GLY A 19 1.54 9.69 -7.80
C GLY A 19 1.41 9.62 -6.28
N ALA A 20 1.16 10.78 -5.66
CA ALA A 20 0.86 10.88 -4.24
C ALA A 20 -0.45 10.15 -3.92
N PRO A 21 -0.46 9.22 -2.95
CA PRO A 21 -1.66 8.50 -2.59
C PRO A 21 -2.48 9.24 -1.53
N GLN A 22 -3.75 8.86 -1.43
CA GLN A 22 -4.68 9.30 -0.39
C GLN A 22 -4.93 8.18 0.61
N VAL A 23 -5.16 8.54 1.87
CA VAL A 23 -5.62 7.59 2.89
C VAL A 23 -7.07 7.23 2.60
N TYR A 24 -7.35 5.94 2.52
CA TYR A 24 -8.70 5.43 2.33
C TYR A 24 -9.19 4.75 3.61
N THR A 25 -10.17 5.36 4.25
CA THR A 25 -10.81 4.82 5.45
C THR A 25 -11.97 3.91 5.05
N LEU A 26 -11.94 2.65 5.48
CA LEU A 26 -13.00 1.68 5.24
C LEU A 26 -14.16 1.93 6.22
N TRP A 27 -15.14 2.73 5.81
CA TRP A 27 -16.36 3.01 6.59
C TRP A 27 -17.40 1.86 6.55
N ARG A 28 -17.17 0.88 5.70
CA ARG A 28 -18.04 -0.29 5.48
C ARG A 28 -17.15 -1.48 5.13
N LYS A 29 -17.71 -2.69 5.23
CA LYS A 29 -16.97 -3.92 4.89
C LYS A 29 -16.37 -3.78 3.48
N PRO A 30 -15.09 -4.13 3.26
CA PRO A 30 -14.42 -4.01 1.96
C PRO A 30 -15.22 -4.65 0.82
N ALA A 31 -15.88 -5.78 1.07
CA ALA A 31 -16.69 -6.48 0.08
C ALA A 31 -17.96 -5.72 -0.34
N ALA A 32 -18.50 -4.88 0.55
CA ALA A 32 -19.68 -4.05 0.29
C ALA A 32 -19.34 -2.68 -0.31
N ASP A 33 -18.06 -2.28 -0.30
CA ASP A 33 -17.59 -1.03 -0.88
C ASP A 33 -17.15 -1.24 -2.34
N ARG A 34 -18.07 -1.02 -3.28
CA ARG A 34 -17.80 -1.13 -4.72
C ARG A 34 -16.70 -0.18 -5.20
N HIS A 35 -16.59 1.01 -4.61
CA HIS A 35 -15.58 1.98 -5.01
C HIS A 35 -14.19 1.46 -4.63
N PHE A 36 -14.04 1.02 -3.37
CA PHE A 36 -12.79 0.42 -2.91
C PHE A 36 -12.41 -0.83 -3.71
N GLN A 37 -13.37 -1.73 -3.95
CA GLN A 37 -13.14 -2.92 -4.78
C GLN A 37 -12.65 -2.58 -6.19
N SER A 38 -13.14 -1.50 -6.79
CA SER A 38 -12.63 -1.01 -8.08
C SER A 38 -11.16 -0.60 -7.99
N GLN A 39 -10.76 0.12 -6.93
CA GLN A 39 -9.35 0.50 -6.73
C GLN A 39 -8.46 -0.74 -6.53
N VAL A 40 -8.94 -1.75 -5.80
CA VAL A 40 -8.23 -3.03 -5.63
C VAL A 40 -8.04 -3.74 -6.97
N LYS A 41 -9.11 -3.88 -7.77
CA LYS A 41 -9.05 -4.51 -9.10
C LYS A 41 -8.12 -3.79 -10.06
N ASN A 42 -8.06 -2.46 -9.96
CA ASN A 42 -7.15 -1.63 -10.76
C ASN A 42 -5.69 -1.63 -10.25
N ASN A 43 -5.38 -2.42 -9.22
CA ASN A 43 -4.08 -2.49 -8.55
C ASN A 43 -3.62 -1.13 -8.03
N ARG A 44 -4.52 -0.30 -7.50
CA ARG A 44 -4.24 1.06 -7.01
C ARG A 44 -4.14 1.14 -5.49
N VAL A 45 -4.44 0.06 -4.78
CA VAL A 45 -4.42 0.02 -3.32
C VAL A 45 -3.07 -0.48 -2.82
N MET A 46 -2.50 0.22 -1.85
CA MET A 46 -1.40 -0.26 -1.02
C MET A 46 -1.91 -0.48 0.41
N THR A 47 -1.51 -1.59 1.01
CA THR A 47 -1.74 -1.87 2.43
C THR A 47 -0.48 -1.58 3.21
N VAL A 48 -0.53 -0.63 4.13
CA VAL A 48 0.54 -0.32 5.07
C VAL A 48 0.29 -1.06 6.38
N GLN A 49 1.31 -1.77 6.86
CA GLN A 49 1.28 -2.55 8.10
C GLN A 49 2.52 -2.29 8.92
N LYS A 50 2.38 -2.38 10.24
CA LYS A 50 3.51 -2.42 11.17
C LYS A 50 4.13 -3.80 11.17
N SER A 51 5.46 -3.84 11.10
CA SER A 51 6.21 -5.05 11.39
C SER A 51 6.30 -5.29 12.90
N GLU A 52 6.65 -6.51 13.30
CA GLU A 52 6.91 -6.86 14.70
C GLU A 52 8.02 -5.99 15.31
N SER A 53 8.97 -5.52 14.49
CA SER A 53 10.02 -4.57 14.88
C SER A 53 9.55 -3.11 14.91
N GLY A 54 8.26 -2.83 14.78
CA GLY A 54 7.65 -1.50 14.89
C GLY A 54 7.74 -0.61 13.65
N THR A 55 8.47 -1.02 12.61
CA THR A 55 8.62 -0.24 11.37
C THR A 55 7.44 -0.47 10.43
N ASP A 56 6.88 0.61 9.89
CA ASP A 56 5.84 0.56 8.86
C ASP A 56 6.41 0.07 7.53
N PHE A 57 5.67 -0.84 6.87
CA PHE A 57 5.98 -1.28 5.52
C PHE A 57 4.70 -1.42 4.69
N GLY A 58 4.83 -1.13 3.40
CA GLY A 58 3.76 -1.23 2.43
C GLY A 58 3.82 -2.52 1.63
N ILE A 59 2.64 -2.99 1.22
CA ILE A 59 2.45 -4.05 0.24
C ILE A 59 1.53 -3.49 -0.85
N ALA A 60 1.93 -3.60 -2.11
CA ALA A 60 1.05 -3.29 -3.23
C ALA A 60 -0.05 -4.35 -3.32
N GLY A 61 -1.30 -3.93 -3.19
CA GLY A 61 -2.48 -4.78 -3.08
C GLY A 61 -3.23 -4.57 -1.76
N PHE A 62 -4.45 -5.10 -1.72
CA PHE A 62 -5.28 -5.12 -0.52
C PHE A 62 -5.01 -6.38 0.30
N LYS A 63 -4.67 -6.21 1.57
CA LYS A 63 -4.63 -7.29 2.56
C LYS A 63 -5.39 -6.85 3.81
N GLU A 64 -6.51 -7.51 4.07
CA GLU A 64 -7.31 -7.23 5.26
C GLU A 64 -6.57 -7.69 6.52
N ARG A 65 -6.16 -6.71 7.33
CA ARG A 65 -5.39 -6.91 8.56
C ARG A 65 -5.82 -5.88 9.59
N LYS A 66 -5.91 -6.31 10.86
CA LYS A 66 -6.26 -5.42 11.96
C LYS A 66 -5.19 -4.34 12.12
N GLY A 67 -5.60 -3.07 12.11
CA GLY A 67 -4.69 -1.92 12.23
C GLY A 67 -3.88 -1.60 10.96
N ALA A 68 -4.25 -2.14 9.80
CA ALA A 68 -3.66 -1.74 8.54
C ALA A 68 -4.25 -0.42 8.03
N THR A 69 -3.40 0.39 7.41
CA THR A 69 -3.81 1.62 6.72
C THR A 69 -3.83 1.37 5.22
N TYR A 70 -4.89 1.80 4.55
CA TYR A 70 -5.03 1.65 3.10
C TYR A 70 -4.71 2.98 2.42
N LEU A 71 -3.85 2.92 1.41
CA LEU A 71 -3.49 4.05 0.57
C LEU A 71 -3.98 3.78 -0.85
N VAL A 72 -4.68 4.74 -1.45
CA VAL A 72 -5.16 4.66 -2.83
C VAL A 72 -4.31 5.58 -3.70
N PHE A 73 -3.67 5.01 -4.71
CA PHE A 73 -2.83 5.72 -5.66
C PHE A 73 -3.64 6.13 -6.90
N PRO A 74 -3.30 7.26 -7.54
CA PRO A 74 -3.95 7.66 -8.79
C PRO A 74 -3.57 6.72 -9.95
N LYS A 75 -2.37 6.11 -9.92
CA LYS A 75 -1.90 5.15 -10.92
C LYS A 75 -1.69 3.74 -10.34
N SER A 76 -1.62 2.75 -11.23
CA SER A 76 -1.44 1.35 -10.86
C SER A 76 -0.09 1.06 -10.20
N LEU A 77 -0.11 0.24 -9.16
CA LEU A 77 1.02 -0.28 -8.40
C LEU A 77 1.55 -1.62 -8.93
N LYS A 78 1.04 -2.13 -10.05
CA LYS A 78 1.38 -3.48 -10.58
C LYS A 78 2.90 -3.73 -10.67
N ARG A 79 3.69 -2.69 -10.98
CA ARG A 79 5.17 -2.73 -11.02
C ARG A 79 5.86 -2.96 -9.67
N PHE A 80 5.12 -2.83 -8.58
CA PHE A 80 5.57 -2.99 -7.19
C PHE A 80 4.90 -4.18 -6.47
N ALA A 81 4.07 -4.98 -7.16
CA ALA A 81 3.30 -6.09 -6.57
C ALA A 81 4.16 -7.08 -5.76
N ASP A 82 5.35 -7.41 -6.26
CA ASP A 82 6.26 -8.39 -5.63
C ASP A 82 7.34 -7.73 -4.75
N LYS A 83 7.15 -6.45 -4.39
CA LYS A 83 8.13 -5.69 -3.61
C LYS A 83 7.57 -5.27 -2.26
N ARG A 84 8.40 -5.37 -1.23
CA ARG A 84 8.12 -4.75 0.07
C ARG A 84 8.46 -3.27 -0.01
N ILE A 85 7.47 -2.41 0.23
CA ILE A 85 7.67 -0.98 0.22
C ILE A 85 8.14 -0.55 1.60
N VAL A 86 9.29 0.13 1.67
CA VAL A 86 9.95 0.50 2.94
C VAL A 86 10.18 2.01 3.01
N GLY A 87 10.30 2.52 4.23
CA GLY A 87 10.44 3.96 4.49
C GLY A 87 9.17 4.70 4.10
N ILE A 88 8.03 4.28 4.68
CA ILE A 88 6.75 4.97 4.48
C ILE A 88 6.90 6.38 5.05
N ASP A 89 6.73 7.37 4.18
CA ASP A 89 6.78 8.77 4.52
C ASP A 89 5.38 9.36 4.42
N TRP A 90 4.75 9.60 5.56
CA TRP A 90 3.40 10.13 5.66
C TRP A 90 3.31 11.59 5.16
N ALA A 91 4.43 12.31 5.01
CA ALA A 91 4.44 13.66 4.44
C ALA A 91 4.23 13.67 2.92
N LEU A 92 4.42 12.53 2.23
CA LEU A 92 4.23 12.41 0.77
C LEU A 92 2.80 12.03 0.36
N LEU A 93 1.87 11.99 1.33
CA LEU A 93 0.45 11.81 1.05
C LEU A 93 -0.14 13.10 0.46
N SER A 94 -1.06 12.95 -0.49
CA SER A 94 -1.87 14.10 -0.93
C SER A 94 -2.91 14.43 0.14
N ARG A 95 -3.03 15.71 0.47
CA ARG A 95 -4.10 16.24 1.32
C ARG A 95 -5.43 16.29 0.58
#